data_AF-A0A2S0MNH3-F1
#
_entry.id   AF-A0A2S0MNH3-F1
#
_cell.length_a   1.000
_cell.length_b   1.000
_cell.length_c   1.000
_cell.angle_alpha   90.00
_cell.angle_beta   90.00
_cell.angle_gamma   90.00
#
_symmetry.space_group_name_H-M   'P 1'
#
loop_
_entity.id
_entity.type
_entity.pdbx_description
1 polymer ?
#
loop_
_entity_poly.entity_id
_entity_poly.type
_entity_poly.pdbx_seq_one_letter_code
_entity_poly.pdbx_strand_id
1 'polypeptide(L)'
;MGFQTAIRTCLGKYLTFSGRASRPEYWWFFLFVLLSNVVAGLVDMAMFGQAGVTEADGSASVTAYARQPVQGLVGLALFLPHLAAAFRRMHDTGRSGWYALLPTLLGLGALVVLVFGIGAASHFHGGTMDRLLTGATLLILLPTLLVLLISPLLVLWWLTRPSQPGANQYGPNPREVTQ
;
A
#
# COMPACT_ATOMS: atom_id res chain seq x y z
N MET A 1 -12.57 -0.24 21.62
CA MET A 1 -12.10 -1.50 20.99
C MET A 1 -10.61 -1.66 21.25
N GLY A 2 -10.19 -2.83 21.76
CA GLY A 2 -8.78 -3.15 22.00
C GLY A 2 -8.10 -3.84 20.80
N PHE A 3 -6.78 -4.00 20.88
CA PHE A 3 -5.94 -4.59 19.82
C PHE A 3 -6.40 -6.01 19.41
N GLN A 4 -6.54 -6.92 20.38
CA GLN A 4 -6.96 -8.31 20.10
C GLN A 4 -8.37 -8.38 19.51
N THR A 5 -9.29 -7.54 19.98
CA THR A 5 -10.65 -7.45 19.45
C THR A 5 -10.62 -7.01 17.98
N ALA A 6 -9.81 -6.00 17.63
CA ALA A 6 -9.68 -5.53 16.25
C ALA A 6 -9.20 -6.63 15.31
N ILE A 7 -8.21 -7.43 15.74
CA ILE A 7 -7.70 -8.58 14.97
C ILE A 7 -8.82 -9.60 14.74
N ARG A 8 -9.49 -10.03 15.81
CA ARG A 8 -10.59 -11.02 15.70
C ARG A 8 -11.71 -10.52 14.79
N THR A 9 -12.10 -9.25 14.91
CA THR A 9 -13.16 -8.66 14.08
C THR A 9 -12.76 -8.58 12.62
N CYS A 10 -11.55 -8.13 12.31
CA CYS A 10 -11.10 -8.00 10.91
C CYS A 10 -10.84 -9.36 10.24
N LEU A 11 -10.29 -10.33 10.96
CA LEU A 11 -10.12 -11.70 10.45
C LEU A 11 -11.46 -12.44 10.34
N GLY A 12 -12.42 -12.19 11.24
CA GLY A 12 -13.79 -12.72 11.10
C GLY A 12 -14.56 -12.11 9.92
N LYS A 13 -14.23 -10.87 9.54
CA LYS A 13 -14.80 -10.13 8.40
C LYS A 13 -13.85 -10.12 7.20
N TYR A 14 -13.22 -11.26 6.93
CA TYR A 14 -12.10 -11.42 6.00
C TYR A 14 -12.36 -10.85 4.58
N LEU A 15 -13.55 -11.10 4.02
CA LEU A 15 -13.99 -10.61 2.70
C LEU A 15 -15.26 -9.75 2.79
N THR A 16 -15.51 -9.15 3.94
CA THR A 16 -16.69 -8.30 4.13
C THR A 16 -16.34 -6.86 3.82
N PHE A 17 -16.62 -6.44 2.58
CA PHE A 17 -16.40 -5.07 2.11
C PHE A 17 -17.55 -4.10 2.46
N SER A 18 -18.67 -4.61 2.96
CA SER A 18 -19.82 -3.81 3.38
C SER A 18 -19.76 -3.46 4.87
N GLY A 19 -20.52 -2.45 5.28
CA GLY A 19 -20.53 -1.97 6.65
C GLY A 19 -19.48 -0.91 6.94
N ARG A 20 -19.33 -0.59 8.24
CA ARG A 20 -18.46 0.47 8.73
C ARG A 20 -17.43 -0.09 9.72
N ALA A 21 -16.21 0.45 9.66
CA ALA A 21 -15.14 0.14 10.62
C ALA A 21 -14.77 1.39 11.41
N SER A 22 -14.73 1.25 12.74
CA SER A 22 -14.31 2.34 13.61
C SER A 22 -12.82 2.67 13.43
N ARG A 23 -12.38 3.86 13.84
CA ARG A 23 -10.95 4.22 13.77
C ARG A 23 -10.05 3.19 14.49
N PRO A 24 -10.34 2.77 15.75
CA PRO A 24 -9.48 1.80 16.43
C PRO A 24 -9.53 0.42 15.76
N GLU A 25 -10.65 0.01 15.17
CA GLU A 25 -10.75 -1.26 14.42
C GLU A 25 -9.74 -1.30 13.26
N TYR A 26 -9.69 -0.23 12.47
CA TYR A 26 -8.76 -0.14 11.35
C TYR A 26 -7.30 0.01 11.79
N TRP A 27 -7.00 0.97 12.68
CA TRP A 27 -5.62 1.30 13.03
C TRP A 27 -4.91 0.22 13.84
N TRP A 28 -5.62 -0.50 14.71
CA TRP A 28 -5.04 -1.66 15.39
C TRP A 28 -4.81 -2.82 14.44
N PHE A 29 -5.71 -3.03 13.47
CA PHE A 29 -5.51 -4.05 12.46
C PHE A 29 -4.35 -3.71 11.51
N PHE A 30 -4.22 -2.44 11.10
CA PHE A 30 -3.07 -1.94 10.34
C PHE A 30 -1.76 -2.20 11.10
N LEU A 31 -1.72 -1.88 12.41
CA LEU A 31 -0.55 -2.17 13.24
C LEU A 31 -0.25 -3.67 13.29
N PHE A 32 -1.26 -4.52 13.44
CA PHE A 32 -1.09 -5.98 13.39
C PHE A 32 -0.50 -6.46 12.06
N VAL A 33 -0.99 -5.94 10.93
CA VAL A 33 -0.47 -6.25 9.58
C VAL A 33 0.99 -5.82 9.46
N LEU A 34 1.32 -4.60 9.94
CA LEU A 34 2.69 -4.08 9.94
C LEU A 34 3.62 -4.98 10.76
N LEU A 35 3.25 -5.29 12.00
CA LEU A 35 4.03 -6.14 12.89
C LEU A 35 4.19 -7.56 12.34
N SER A 36 3.14 -8.13 11.74
CA SER A 36 3.20 -9.45 11.12
C SER A 36 4.19 -9.48 9.96
N ASN A 37 4.24 -8.41 9.15
CA ASN A 37 5.22 -8.29 8.07
C ASN A 37 6.66 -8.13 8.58
N VAL A 38 6.87 -7.34 9.64
CA VAL A 38 8.19 -7.19 10.27
C VAL A 38 8.69 -8.53 10.81
N VAL A 39 7.84 -9.24 11.57
CA VAL A 39 8.19 -10.56 12.12
C VAL A 39 8.48 -11.56 11.00
N ALA A 40 7.66 -11.59 9.95
CA ALA A 40 7.88 -12.47 8.81
C ALA A 40 9.20 -12.16 8.09
N GLY A 41 9.54 -10.88 7.90
CA GLY A 41 10.81 -10.48 7.29
C GLY A 41 12.03 -10.86 8.14
N LEU A 42 11.92 -10.80 9.47
CA LEU A 42 12.97 -11.27 10.37
C LEU A 42 13.15 -12.79 10.31
N VAL A 43 12.06 -13.54 10.22
CA VAL A 43 12.10 -15.00 10.00
C VAL A 43 12.76 -15.32 8.67
N ASP A 44 12.41 -14.58 7.61
CA ASP A 44 13.01 -14.77 6.29
C ASP A 44 14.51 -14.47 6.30
N MET A 45 14.93 -13.41 6.99
CA MET A 45 16.35 -13.10 7.16
C MET A 45 17.10 -14.18 7.95
N ALA A 46 16.50 -14.72 9.00
CA ALA A 46 17.12 -15.75 9.84
C ALA A 46 17.22 -17.11 9.15
N MET A 47 16.22 -17.49 8.35
CA MET A 47 16.12 -18.83 7.75
C MET A 47 16.57 -18.89 6.29
N PHE A 48 16.39 -17.80 5.54
CA PHE A 48 16.64 -17.71 4.10
C PHE A 48 17.57 -16.54 3.74
N GLY A 49 18.31 -16.02 4.72
CA GLY A 49 19.34 -15.02 4.52
C GLY A 49 20.50 -15.55 3.67
N GLN A 50 20.96 -14.73 2.73
CA GLN A 50 22.03 -15.00 1.81
C GLN A 50 22.98 -13.79 1.78
N ALA A 51 24.27 -14.03 1.60
CA ALA A 51 25.26 -13.00 1.38
C ALA A 51 25.81 -13.14 -0.04
N GLY A 52 25.70 -12.08 -0.83
CA GLY A 52 26.35 -11.95 -2.12
C GLY A 52 27.64 -11.15 -1.97
N VAL A 53 28.73 -11.63 -2.56
CA VAL A 53 29.97 -10.86 -2.70
C VAL A 53 30.08 -10.43 -4.15
N THR A 54 30.14 -9.12 -4.37
CA THR A 54 30.36 -8.54 -5.69
C THR A 54 31.71 -7.84 -5.67
N GLU A 55 32.64 -8.34 -6.47
CA GLU A 55 33.95 -7.73 -6.67
C GLU A 55 33.93 -6.88 -7.95
N ALA A 56 34.27 -5.60 -7.82
CA ALA A 56 34.43 -4.68 -8.93
C ALA A 56 35.57 -3.68 -8.63
N ASP A 57 36.44 -3.45 -9.61
CA ASP A 57 37.59 -2.54 -9.54
C ASP A 57 38.45 -2.70 -8.26
N GLY A 58 38.73 -3.95 -7.88
CA GLY A 58 39.54 -4.26 -6.69
C GLY A 58 38.86 -3.98 -5.34
N SER A 59 37.57 -3.63 -5.36
CA SER A 59 36.73 -3.49 -4.16
C SER A 59 35.72 -4.62 -4.08
N ALA A 60 35.66 -5.30 -2.92
CA ALA A 60 34.65 -6.31 -2.63
C ALA A 60 33.53 -5.66 -1.81
N SER A 61 32.31 -5.68 -2.36
CA SER A 61 31.09 -5.30 -1.64
C SER A 61 30.32 -6.55 -1.22
N VAL A 62 29.94 -6.63 0.07
CA VAL A 62 29.12 -7.71 0.60
C VAL A 62 27.71 -7.19 0.79
N THR A 63 26.75 -7.78 0.07
CA THR A 63 25.32 -7.44 0.18
C THR A 63 24.57 -8.59 0.84
N ALA A 64 23.90 -8.32 1.95
CA ALA A 64 22.99 -9.28 2.57
C ALA A 64 21.57 -9.09 2.02
N TYR A 65 20.93 -10.19 1.64
CA TYR A 65 19.54 -10.23 1.20
C TYR A 65 18.89 -11.54 1.63
N ALA A 66 17.56 -11.62 1.63
CA ALA A 66 16.85 -12.85 1.97
C ALA A 66 15.81 -13.17 0.91
N ARG A 67 15.60 -14.46 0.62
CA ARG A 67 14.35 -14.86 -0.06
C ARG A 67 13.19 -14.56 0.88
N GLN A 68 12.05 -14.13 0.36
CA GLN A 68 10.92 -13.66 1.16
C GLN A 68 9.67 -14.58 1.11
N PRO A 69 9.78 -15.92 1.25
CA PRO A 69 8.61 -16.79 1.17
C PRO A 69 7.63 -16.58 2.32
N VAL A 70 8.11 -16.38 3.57
CA VAL A 70 7.22 -16.22 4.73
C VAL A 70 6.51 -14.87 4.68
N GLN A 71 7.25 -13.80 4.41
CA GLN A 71 6.68 -12.46 4.26
C GLN A 71 5.69 -12.42 3.09
N GLY A 72 5.98 -13.11 1.99
CA GLY A 72 5.05 -13.25 0.86
C GLY A 72 3.72 -13.92 1.27
N LEU A 73 3.78 -15.05 1.99
CA LEU A 73 2.58 -15.75 2.47
C LEU A 73 1.77 -14.91 3.47
N VAL A 74 2.43 -14.27 4.44
CA VAL A 74 1.78 -13.37 5.40
C VAL A 74 1.14 -12.19 4.67
N GLY A 75 1.83 -11.60 3.70
CA GLY A 75 1.31 -10.54 2.84
C GLY A 75 0.03 -10.97 2.13
N LEU A 76 0.04 -12.12 1.46
CA LEU A 76 -1.13 -12.66 0.76
C LEU A 76 -2.31 -12.95 1.70
N ALA A 77 -2.04 -13.58 2.85
CA ALA A 77 -3.06 -13.92 3.84
C ALA A 77 -3.69 -12.67 4.50
N LEU A 78 -2.93 -11.60 4.67
CA LEU A 78 -3.43 -10.38 5.32
C LEU A 78 -3.89 -9.30 4.34
N PHE A 79 -3.60 -9.45 3.05
CA PHE A 79 -3.97 -8.48 2.01
C PHE A 79 -5.48 -8.24 1.95
N LEU A 80 -6.26 -9.30 1.79
CA LEU A 80 -7.72 -9.22 1.65
C LEU A 80 -8.42 -8.64 2.89
N PRO A 81 -8.15 -9.11 4.13
CA PRO A 81 -8.78 -8.52 5.31
C PRO A 81 -8.33 -7.08 5.55
N HIS A 82 -7.10 -6.71 5.20
CA HIS A 82 -6.62 -5.32 5.31
C HIS A 82 -7.37 -4.42 4.32
N LEU A 83 -7.56 -4.88 3.09
CA LEU A 83 -8.34 -4.18 2.09
C LEU A 83 -9.81 -4.04 2.50
N ALA A 84 -10.42 -5.12 3.00
CA ALA A 84 -11.79 -5.10 3.49
C ALA A 84 -11.98 -4.12 4.67
N ALA A 85 -11.02 -4.09 5.60
CA ALA A 85 -11.03 -3.12 6.70
C ALA A 85 -10.87 -1.67 6.19
N ALA A 86 -10.01 -1.42 5.20
CA ALA A 86 -9.85 -0.10 4.58
C ALA A 86 -11.13 0.37 3.87
N PHE A 87 -11.83 -0.52 3.16
CA PHE A 87 -13.12 -0.23 2.52
C PHE A 87 -14.17 0.18 3.57
N ARG A 88 -14.34 -0.63 4.61
CA ARG A 88 -15.27 -0.34 5.71
C ARG A 88 -14.90 0.95 6.46
N ARG A 89 -13.61 1.27 6.53
CA ARG A 89 -13.12 2.52 7.13
C ARG A 89 -13.46 3.75 6.27
N MET A 90 -13.31 3.63 4.95
CA MET A 90 -13.74 4.67 4.00
C MET A 90 -15.25 4.91 4.08
N HIS A 91 -16.04 3.83 4.10
CA HIS A 91 -17.49 3.86 4.29
C HIS A 91 -17.90 4.58 5.59
N ASP A 92 -17.13 4.42 6.67
CA ASP A 92 -17.37 5.10 7.94
C ASP A 92 -17.23 6.64 7.85
N THR A 93 -16.50 7.14 6.85
CA THR A 93 -16.37 8.57 6.57
C THR A 93 -17.33 9.07 5.48
N GLY A 94 -18.29 8.24 5.07
CA GLY A 94 -19.30 8.56 4.06
C GLY A 94 -18.79 8.50 2.61
N ARG A 95 -17.65 7.86 2.37
CA ARG A 95 -17.00 7.77 1.05
C ARG A 95 -17.02 6.35 0.52
N SER A 96 -16.95 6.20 -0.80
CA SER A 96 -16.80 4.90 -1.46
C SER A 96 -15.50 4.18 -1.02
N GLY A 97 -15.57 2.87 -0.81
CA GLY A 97 -14.41 2.04 -0.47
C GLY A 97 -13.28 2.10 -1.51
N TRP A 98 -13.62 2.34 -2.77
CA TRP A 98 -12.66 2.46 -3.87
C TRP A 98 -11.61 3.56 -3.69
N TYR A 99 -11.92 4.61 -2.93
CA TYR A 99 -10.94 5.66 -2.64
C TYR A 99 -9.73 5.15 -1.84
N ALA A 100 -9.85 4.04 -1.11
CA ALA A 100 -8.72 3.41 -0.44
C ALA A 100 -7.66 2.88 -1.43
N LEU A 101 -8.07 2.56 -2.66
CA LEU A 101 -7.19 2.03 -3.71
C LEU A 101 -6.54 3.12 -4.58
N LEU A 102 -6.93 4.38 -4.41
CA LEU A 102 -6.49 5.49 -5.25
C LEU A 102 -4.95 5.60 -5.35
N PRO A 103 -4.16 5.49 -4.26
CA PRO A 103 -2.70 5.53 -4.34
C PRO A 103 -2.13 4.34 -5.12
N THR A 104 -2.69 3.15 -4.93
CA THR A 104 -2.24 1.93 -5.61
C THR A 104 -2.55 1.97 -7.09
N LEU A 105 -3.75 2.41 -7.48
CA LEU A 105 -4.16 2.50 -8.88
C LEU A 105 -3.35 3.56 -9.64
N LEU A 106 -3.12 4.73 -9.03
CA LEU A 106 -2.27 5.76 -9.60
C LEU A 106 -0.81 5.29 -9.72
N GLY A 107 -0.30 4.60 -8.69
CA GLY A 107 1.04 4.01 -8.70
C GLY A 107 1.23 2.98 -9.82
N LEU A 108 0.25 2.10 -10.02
CA LEU A 108 0.27 1.12 -11.11
C LEU A 108 0.20 1.80 -12.49
N GLY A 109 -0.66 2.80 -12.66
CA GLY A 109 -0.73 3.57 -13.89
C GLY A 109 0.59 4.28 -14.22
N ALA A 110 1.18 4.92 -13.22
CA ALA A 110 2.49 5.57 -13.36
C ALA A 110 3.61 4.57 -13.67
N LEU A 111 3.60 3.38 -13.05
CA LEU A 111 4.55 2.32 -13.34
C LEU A 111 4.46 1.85 -14.80
N VAL A 112 3.25 1.62 -15.31
CA VAL A 112 3.04 1.21 -16.71
C VAL A 112 3.55 2.27 -17.68
N VAL A 113 3.24 3.55 -17.41
CA VAL A 113 3.72 4.68 -18.22
C VAL A 113 5.24 4.79 -18.16
N LEU A 114 5.84 4.60 -16.98
CA LEU A 114 7.29 4.65 -16.82
C LEU A 114 7.99 3.53 -17.59
N VAL A 115 7.52 2.28 -17.44
CA VAL A 115 8.11 1.11 -18.11
C VAL A 115 7.97 1.24 -19.63
N PHE A 116 6.77 1.57 -20.12
CA PHE A 116 6.56 1.75 -21.55
C PHE A 116 7.29 2.98 -22.10
N GLY A 117 7.30 4.09 -21.36
CA GLY A 117 7.95 5.33 -21.75
C GLY A 117 9.47 5.21 -21.83
N ILE A 118 10.10 4.57 -20.84
CA ILE A 118 11.54 4.25 -20.86
C ILE A 118 11.83 3.29 -22.01
N GLY A 119 11.03 2.23 -22.16
CA GLY A 119 11.19 1.29 -23.26
C GLY A 119 11.09 1.97 -24.63
N ALA A 120 10.12 2.86 -24.84
CA ALA A 120 9.99 3.62 -26.08
C ALA A 120 11.16 4.58 -26.30
N ALA A 121 11.57 5.32 -25.27
CA ALA A 121 12.71 6.24 -25.33
C ALA A 121 14.01 5.52 -25.70
N SER A 122 14.25 4.32 -25.17
CA SER A 122 15.42 3.51 -25.50
C SER A 122 15.44 2.97 -26.93
N HIS A 123 14.43 3.21 -27.76
CA HIS A 123 14.50 2.90 -29.20
C HIS A 123 14.93 4.12 -30.04
N PHE A 124 14.85 5.34 -29.49
CA PHE A 124 15.27 6.57 -30.15
C PHE A 124 16.71 6.91 -29.74
N HIS A 125 17.70 6.38 -30.46
CA HIS A 125 19.11 6.68 -30.19
C HIS A 125 19.65 7.78 -31.12
N GLY A 126 20.02 8.91 -30.53
CA GLY A 126 20.80 9.96 -31.18
C GLY A 126 20.00 11.00 -31.97
N GLY A 127 20.20 12.27 -31.64
CA GLY A 127 19.65 13.43 -32.37
C GLY A 127 18.80 14.36 -31.50
N THR A 128 18.23 15.39 -32.13
CA THR A 128 17.38 16.39 -31.46
C THR A 128 16.09 15.77 -30.90
N MET A 129 15.55 14.75 -31.57
CA MET A 129 14.30 14.09 -31.17
C MET A 129 14.43 13.37 -29.82
N ASP A 130 15.57 12.72 -29.58
CA ASP A 130 15.87 12.04 -28.30
C ASP A 130 15.89 13.03 -27.12
N ARG A 131 16.55 14.18 -27.29
CA ARG A 131 16.57 15.24 -26.26
C ARG A 131 15.19 15.84 -26.00
N LEU A 132 14.37 15.99 -27.05
CA LEU A 132 12.99 16.48 -26.92
C LEU A 132 12.10 15.49 -26.18
N LEU A 133 12.17 14.20 -26.54
CA LEU A 133 11.39 13.14 -25.90
C LEU A 133 11.81 12.94 -24.44
N THR A 134 13.11 12.87 -24.17
CA THR A 134 13.65 12.79 -22.80
C THR A 134 13.23 14.00 -21.97
N GLY A 135 13.32 15.22 -22.53
CA GLY A 135 12.86 16.44 -21.88
C GLY A 135 11.36 16.43 -21.56
N ALA A 136 10.52 15.97 -22.50
CA ALA A 136 9.08 15.85 -22.29
C ALA A 136 8.73 14.81 -21.20
N THR A 137 9.44 13.68 -21.17
CA THR A 137 9.27 12.67 -20.12
C THR A 137 9.58 13.25 -18.74
N LEU A 138 10.66 14.02 -18.60
CA LEU A 138 11.02 14.67 -17.33
C LEU A 138 9.99 15.72 -16.91
N LEU A 139 9.39 16.46 -17.87
CA LEU A 139 8.33 17.43 -17.58
C LEU A 139 7.04 16.79 -17.09
N ILE A 140 6.69 15.58 -17.56
CA ILE A 140 5.51 14.82 -17.10
C ILE A 140 5.80 14.06 -15.80
N LEU A 141 7.05 13.69 -15.56
CA LEU A 141 7.45 12.92 -14.38
C LEU A 141 7.21 13.71 -13.09
N LEU A 142 7.61 14.99 -13.03
CA LEU A 142 7.44 15.83 -11.84
C LEU A 142 5.97 15.94 -11.35
N PRO A 143 4.99 16.33 -12.18
CA PRO A 143 3.59 16.35 -11.75
C PRO A 143 3.06 14.97 -11.41
N THR A 144 3.51 13.92 -12.11
CA THR A 144 3.14 12.52 -11.79
C THR A 144 3.62 12.14 -10.39
N LEU A 145 4.88 12.40 -10.06
CA LEU A 145 5.45 12.16 -8.74
C LEU A 145 4.73 12.96 -7.65
N LEU A 146 4.35 14.20 -7.92
CA LEU A 146 3.54 15.00 -6.99
C LEU A 146 2.17 14.37 -6.74
N VAL A 147 1.48 13.90 -7.78
CA VAL A 147 0.19 13.19 -7.64
C VAL A 147 0.37 11.89 -6.84
N LEU A 148 1.42 11.12 -7.10
CA LEU A 148 1.75 9.91 -6.35
C LEU A 148 2.11 10.18 -4.89
N LEU A 149 2.66 11.36 -4.58
CA LEU A 149 2.97 11.76 -3.21
C LEU A 149 1.72 12.27 -2.47
N ILE A 150 0.88 13.06 -3.13
CA ILE A 150 -0.33 13.67 -2.54
C ILE A 150 -1.41 12.61 -2.31
N SER A 151 -1.58 11.65 -3.22
CA SER A 151 -2.62 10.63 -3.13
C SER A 151 -2.61 9.78 -1.83
N PRO A 152 -1.49 9.18 -1.37
CA PRO A 152 -1.47 8.45 -0.11
C PRO A 152 -1.69 9.37 1.09
N LEU A 153 -1.21 10.62 1.06
CA LEU A 153 -1.45 11.58 2.13
C LEU A 153 -2.94 11.94 2.23
N LEU A 154 -3.62 12.09 1.10
CA LEU A 154 -5.06 12.33 1.04
C LEU A 154 -5.87 11.15 1.61
N VAL A 155 -5.51 9.92 1.23
CA VAL A 155 -6.17 8.71 1.76
C VAL A 155 -5.88 8.53 3.24
N LEU A 156 -4.64 8.73 3.68
CA LEU A 156 -4.25 8.70 5.08
C LEU A 156 -5.05 9.73 5.90
N TRP A 157 -5.20 10.94 5.37
CA TRP A 157 -6.04 11.97 5.96
C TRP A 157 -7.48 11.49 6.10
N TRP A 158 -8.08 10.89 5.07
CA TRP A 158 -9.43 10.31 5.17
C TRP A 158 -9.54 9.19 6.21
N LEU A 159 -8.58 8.26 6.25
CA LEU A 159 -8.60 7.14 7.19
C LEU A 159 -8.53 7.60 8.66
N THR A 160 -7.90 8.74 8.93
CA THR A 160 -7.82 9.34 10.27
C THR A 160 -9.00 10.24 10.65
N ARG A 161 -9.90 10.62 9.72
CA ARG A 161 -11.08 11.48 10.00
C ARG A 161 -12.08 10.85 10.98
N PRO A 162 -12.91 11.63 11.70
CA PRO A 162 -13.87 11.04 12.64
C PRO A 162 -14.94 10.27 11.89
N SER A 163 -15.53 9.28 12.57
CA SER A 163 -16.71 8.57 12.08
C SER A 163 -17.82 9.57 11.79
N GLN A 164 -18.52 9.39 10.68
CA GLN A 164 -19.71 10.21 10.37
C GLN A 164 -20.76 10.01 11.48
N PRO A 165 -21.30 11.08 12.09
CA PRO A 165 -22.35 10.96 13.10
C PRO A 165 -23.61 10.29 12.52
N GLY A 166 -24.30 9.49 13.34
CA GLY A 166 -25.53 8.80 12.94
C GLY A 166 -25.33 7.71 11.89
N ALA A 167 -26.44 7.23 11.33
CA ALA A 167 -26.43 6.26 10.26
C ALA A 167 -26.05 6.92 8.92
N ASN A 168 -25.32 6.18 8.09
CA ASN A 168 -25.10 6.52 6.69
C ASN A 168 -25.54 5.35 5.79
N GLN A 169 -25.38 5.49 4.48
CA GLN A 169 -25.79 4.46 3.51
C GLN A 169 -25.11 3.08 3.71
N TYR A 170 -24.05 3.01 4.50
CA TYR A 170 -23.31 1.79 4.81
C TYR A 170 -23.65 1.21 6.18
N GLY A 171 -24.57 1.83 6.93
CA GLY A 171 -25.09 1.33 8.19
C GLY A 171 -24.92 2.30 9.37
N PRO A 172 -25.30 1.84 10.58
CA PRO A 172 -25.27 2.66 11.80
C PRO A 172 -23.83 2.96 12.25
N ASN A 173 -23.67 4.05 13.01
CA ASN A 173 -22.35 4.46 13.51
C ASN A 173 -21.76 3.41 14.46
N PRO A 174 -20.56 2.86 14.19
CA PRO A 174 -19.91 1.86 15.06
C PRO A 174 -19.66 2.31 16.50
N ARG A 175 -19.78 3.62 16.80
CA ARG A 175 -19.65 4.17 18.15
C ARG A 175 -20.98 4.24 18.91
N GLU A 176 -22.09 4.27 18.17
CA GLU A 176 -23.44 4.43 18.74
C GLU A 176 -24.13 3.08 18.95
N VAL A 177 -23.69 2.05 18.22
CA VAL A 177 -24.08 0.65 18.47
C VAL A 177 -22.94 -0.04 19.22
N THR A 178 -23.24 -0.61 20.38
CA THR A 178 -22.32 -1.48 21.12
C THR A 178 -21.86 -2.63 20.20
N GLN A 179 -20.54 -2.74 19.99
CA GLN A 179 -19.91 -3.85 19.26
C GLN A 179 -19.73 -5.09 20.14
#